data_AF-A0A962T2N2-F1
#
_entry.id   AF-A0A962T2N2-F1
#
_cell.length_a   1.000
_cell.length_b   1.000
_cell.length_c   1.000
_cell.angle_alpha   90.00
_cell.angle_beta   90.00
_cell.angle_gamma   90.00
#
_symmetry.space_group_name_H-M   'P 1'
#
loop_
_entity.id
_entity.type
_entity.pdbx_description
1 polymer ?
#
loop_
_entity_poly.entity_id
_entity_poly.type
_entity_poly.pdbx_seq_one_letter_code
_entity_poly.pdbx_strand_id
1 'polypeptide(L)'
;MPAIATFNVCNLSMDAPPARLARLGAIITCDLGSPDIVALQEIMAEGPVLTSGQVPADATYQVLITAIQTAGGPRYAFREIP
;
A
#
# COMPACT_ATOMS: atom_id res chain seq x y z
N MET A 1 -11.91 1.98 -19.71
CA MET A 1 -12.46 2.62 -18.50
C MET A 1 -11.44 2.37 -17.38
N PRO A 2 -11.17 3.34 -16.49
CA PRO A 2 -10.21 3.13 -15.41
C PRO A 2 -10.71 2.03 -14.46
N ALA A 3 -9.81 1.15 -14.03
CA ALA A 3 -10.06 0.15 -13.01
C ALA A 3 -9.76 0.73 -11.62
N ILE A 4 -10.73 0.64 -10.71
CA ILE A 4 -10.62 1.16 -9.35
C ILE A 4 -10.96 0.02 -8.39
N ALA A 5 -10.09 -0.23 -7.42
CA ALA A 5 -10.30 -1.24 -6.38
C ALA A 5 -10.18 -0.64 -4.98
N THR A 6 -10.77 -1.32 -4.01
CA THR A 6 -10.56 -1.05 -2.59
C THR A 6 -9.99 -2.30 -1.93
N PHE A 7 -9.04 -2.12 -1.01
CA PHE A 7 -8.39 -3.25 -0.35
C PHE A 7 -7.98 -2.91 1.08
N ASN A 8 -8.47 -3.68 2.04
CA ASN A 8 -8.02 -3.61 3.43
C ASN A 8 -6.79 -4.50 3.60
N VAL A 9 -5.69 -3.92 4.09
CA VAL A 9 -4.39 -4.60 4.23
C VAL A 9 -4.10 -5.08 5.65
N CYS A 10 -5.09 -5.00 6.54
CA CYS A 10 -5.15 -5.55 7.89
C CYS A 10 -4.07 -5.03 8.85
N ASN A 11 -4.02 -3.73 9.10
CA ASN A 11 -3.00 -3.04 9.89
C ASN A 11 -1.59 -3.30 9.35
N LEU A 12 -1.37 -3.00 8.07
CA LEU A 12 -0.05 -3.13 7.45
C LEU A 12 0.88 -2.03 7.97
N SER A 13 2.09 -2.38 8.37
CA SER A 13 3.18 -1.44 8.66
C SER A 13 4.42 -1.79 7.84
N MET A 14 5.41 -0.89 7.82
CA MET A 14 6.69 -1.12 7.16
C MET A 14 7.46 -2.37 7.66
N ASP A 15 7.24 -2.75 8.93
CA ASP A 15 7.91 -3.89 9.58
C ASP A 15 7.20 -5.23 9.34
N ALA A 16 6.18 -5.25 8.48
CA ALA A 16 5.48 -6.48 8.14
C ALA A 16 6.45 -7.55 7.61
N PRO A 17 6.26 -8.84 7.98
CA PRO A 17 7.14 -9.91 7.50
C PRO A 17 7.25 -9.94 5.97
N PRO A 18 8.43 -10.23 5.39
CA PRO A 18 8.62 -10.21 3.94
C PRO A 18 7.63 -11.07 3.15
N ALA A 19 7.26 -12.23 3.68
CA ALA A 19 6.27 -13.11 3.07
C ALA A 19 4.87 -12.47 2.98
N ARG A 20 4.49 -11.64 3.97
CA ARG A 20 3.22 -10.91 3.97
C ARG A 20 3.24 -9.81 2.90
N LEU A 21 4.33 -9.04 2.82
CA LEU A 21 4.48 -8.02 1.77
C LEU A 21 4.42 -8.64 0.37
N ALA A 22 5.16 -9.73 0.14
CA ALA A 22 5.12 -10.46 -1.12
C ALA A 22 3.71 -10.95 -1.48
N ARG A 23 2.95 -11.46 -0.50
CA ARG A 23 1.56 -11.89 -0.71
C ARG A 23 0.64 -10.72 -1.07
N LEU A 24 0.76 -9.59 -0.38
CA LEU A 24 -0.04 -8.39 -0.68
C LEU A 24 0.30 -7.81 -2.07
N GLY A 25 1.58 -7.78 -2.43
CA GLY A 25 2.01 -7.40 -3.78
C GLY A 25 1.40 -8.30 -4.85
N ALA A 26 1.43 -9.62 -4.66
CA ALA A 26 0.80 -10.57 -5.57
C ALA A 26 -0.72 -10.40 -5.68
N ILE A 27 -1.41 -10.13 -4.56
CA ILE A 27 -2.87 -9.87 -4.58
C ILE A 27 -3.17 -8.64 -5.44
N ILE A 28 -2.47 -7.52 -5.24
CA ILE A 28 -2.72 -6.30 -5.99
C ILE A 28 -2.37 -6.47 -7.47
N THR A 29 -1.25 -7.14 -7.77
CA THR A 29 -0.78 -7.31 -9.15
C THR A 29 -1.61 -8.33 -9.92
N CYS A 30 -1.82 -9.52 -9.35
CA CYS A 30 -2.41 -10.67 -10.05
C CYS A 30 -3.91 -10.80 -9.80
N ASP A 31 -4.33 -10.77 -8.53
CA ASP A 31 -5.72 -11.07 -8.16
C ASP A 31 -6.64 -9.88 -8.46
N LEU A 32 -6.18 -8.65 -8.19
CA LEU A 32 -6.89 -7.41 -8.52
C LEU A 32 -6.55 -6.89 -9.93
N GLY A 33 -5.55 -7.49 -10.60
CA GLY A 33 -5.19 -7.15 -11.98
C GLY A 33 -4.55 -5.78 -12.16
N SER A 34 -3.79 -5.28 -11.17
CA SER A 34 -3.10 -3.98 -11.22
C SER A 34 -4.03 -2.80 -11.57
N PRO A 35 -5.02 -2.49 -10.72
CA PRO A 35 -5.99 -1.42 -10.97
C PRO A 35 -5.31 -0.05 -11.10
N ASP A 36 -5.85 0.85 -11.93
CA ASP A 36 -5.30 2.20 -12.09
C ASP A 36 -5.27 2.99 -10.77
N ILE A 37 -6.26 2.76 -9.88
CA ILE A 37 -6.33 3.33 -8.53
C ILE A 37 -6.70 2.24 -7.53
N VAL A 38 -5.95 2.15 -6.43
CA VAL A 38 -6.30 1.32 -5.27
C VAL A 38 -6.51 2.19 -4.03
N ALA A 39 -7.71 2.13 -3.45
CA ALA A 39 -8.01 2.72 -2.16
C ALA A 39 -7.63 1.72 -1.05
N LEU A 40 -6.63 2.07 -0.24
CA LEU A 40 -6.12 1.22 0.83
C LEU A 40 -6.75 1.58 2.17
N GLN A 41 -7.01 0.57 3.01
CA GLN A 41 -7.51 0.72 4.38
C GLN A 41 -6.58 -0.01 5.35
N GLU A 42 -6.51 0.49 6.59
CA GLU A 42 -5.65 -0.04 7.65
C GLU A 42 -4.15 -0.05 7.29
N ILE A 43 -3.69 1.05 6.70
CA ILE A 43 -2.27 1.39 6.67
C ILE A 43 -1.90 1.98 8.04
N MET A 44 -0.86 1.45 8.66
CA MET A 44 -0.36 1.91 9.94
C MET A 44 0.69 3.00 9.75
N ALA A 45 0.57 4.05 10.56
CA ALA A 45 1.59 5.06 10.74
C ALA A 45 2.74 4.54 11.62
N GLU A 46 3.93 5.09 11.41
CA GLU A 46 5.14 4.83 12.21
C GLU A 46 5.10 5.54 13.58
N GLY A 47 4.15 6.46 13.78
CA GLY A 47 4.01 7.25 14.99
C GLY A 47 2.75 8.11 15.00
N PRO A 48 2.60 9.01 15.98
CA PRO A 48 1.48 9.93 16.04
C PRO A 48 1.48 10.89 14.83
N VAL A 49 0.29 11.42 14.51
CA VAL A 49 0.13 12.46 13.47
C VAL A 49 1.03 13.65 13.80
N LEU A 50 1.77 14.12 12.79
CA LEU A 50 2.69 15.25 12.93
C LEU A 50 1.91 16.55 13.17
N THR A 51 2.56 17.55 13.75
CA THR A 51 1.95 18.88 13.99
C THR A 51 1.50 19.58 12.70
N SER A 52 2.05 19.17 11.55
CA SER A 52 1.62 19.60 10.22
C SER A 52 0.29 18.97 9.76
N GLY A 53 -0.27 18.02 10.51
CA GLY A 53 -1.42 17.20 10.11
C GLY A 53 -1.06 16.00 9.23
N GLN A 54 0.21 15.81 8.90
CA GLN A 54 0.66 14.66 8.12
C GLN A 54 0.66 13.38 8.97
N VAL A 55 0.07 12.31 8.43
CA VAL A 55 0.18 10.96 8.98
C VAL A 55 1.50 10.35 8.50
N PRO A 56 2.42 9.93 9.39
CA PRO A 56 3.73 9.40 8.99
C PRO A 56 3.61 7.92 8.59
N ALA A 57 3.09 7.63 7.40
CA ALA A 57 2.89 6.27 6.87
C ALA A 57 3.67 5.99 5.56
N ASP A 58 4.50 6.95 5.13
CA ASP A 58 5.21 6.93 3.85
C ASP A 58 6.06 5.67 3.66
N ALA A 59 6.75 5.17 4.70
CA ALA A 59 7.54 3.95 4.55
C ALA A 59 6.66 2.71 4.34
N THR A 60 5.49 2.65 4.98
CA THR A 60 4.52 1.56 4.76
C THR A 60 4.05 1.53 3.31
N TYR A 61 3.75 2.69 2.71
CA TYR A 61 3.43 2.79 1.29
C TYR A 61 4.60 2.36 0.40
N GLN A 62 5.82 2.80 0.73
CA GLN A 62 7.00 2.49 -0.07
C GLN A 62 7.33 0.99 -0.08
N VAL A 63 7.18 0.28 1.03
CA VAL A 63 7.41 -1.18 1.06
C VAL A 63 6.31 -1.94 0.30
N LEU A 64 5.05 -1.50 0.37
CA LEU A 64 3.97 -2.11 -0.39
C LEU A 64 4.15 -1.89 -1.90
N ILE A 65 4.51 -0.67 -2.33
CA ILE A 65 4.82 -0.35 -3.73
C ILE A 65 5.98 -1.21 -4.22
N THR A 66 7.03 -1.37 -3.42
CA THR A 66 8.17 -2.23 -3.75
C THR A 66 7.74 -3.69 -3.93
N ALA A 67 6.84 -4.19 -3.06
CA ALA A 67 6.32 -5.55 -3.16
C ALA A 67 5.45 -5.75 -4.42
N ILE A 68 4.63 -4.76 -4.79
CA ILE A 68 3.86 -4.75 -6.04
C ILE A 68 4.80 -4.82 -7.26
N GLN A 69 5.84 -3.98 -7.28
CA GLN A 69 6.83 -3.99 -8.37
C GLN A 69 7.57 -5.32 -8.45
N THR A 70 7.94 -5.90 -7.30
CA THR A 70 8.59 -7.22 -7.23
C THR A 70 7.69 -8.32 -7.77
N ALA A 71 6.37 -8.21 -7.58
CA ALA A 71 5.39 -9.13 -8.14
C ALA A 71 5.13 -8.92 -9.65
N GLY A 72 5.81 -7.96 -10.30
CA GLY A 72 5.64 -7.63 -11.72
C GLY A 72 4.58 -6.58 -12.01
N GLY A 73 4.05 -5.92 -10.96
CA GLY A 73 3.07 -4.85 -11.08
C GLY A 73 3.69 -3.47 -11.35
N PRO A 74 2.86 -2.44 -11.57
CA PRO A 74 3.33 -1.08 -11.83
C PRO A 74 3.91 -0.43 -10.56
N ARG A 75 4.68 0.64 -10.76
CA ARG A 75 5.03 1.56 -9.66
C ARG A 75 3.86 2.52 -9.44
N TYR A 76 3.20 2.42 -8.30
CA TYR A 76 2.21 3.42 -7.89
C TYR A 76 2.87 4.65 -7.30
N ALA A 77 2.26 5.81 -7.53
CA ALA A 77 2.37 6.95 -6.63
C ALA A 77 1.33 6.80 -5.52
N PHE A 78 1.58 7.33 -4.33
CA PHE A 78 0.61 7.32 -3.24
C PHE A 78 0.24 8.74 -2.82
N ARG A 79 -0.94 8.86 -2.22
CA ARG A 79 -1.39 10.06 -1.53
C ARG A 79 -2.13 9.63 -0.28
N GLU A 80 -1.62 10.05 0.87
CA GLU A 80 -2.36 9.96 2.13
C GLU A 80 -3.49 10.99 2.13
N ILE A 81 -4.68 10.55 2.56
CA ILE A 81 -5.87 11.38 2.72
C ILE A 81 -6.20 11.40 4.23
N PRO A 82 -5.77 12.44 4.97
CA PRO A 82 -6.05 12.61 6.39
C PRO A 82 -7.53 12.87 6.70
#